data_AF-A0A7S2U794-F1
#
_entry.id   AF-A0A7S2U794-F1
#
_cell.length_a   1.000
_cell.length_b   1.000
_cell.length_c   1.000
_cell.angle_alpha   90.00
_cell.angle_beta   90.00
_cell.angle_gamma   90.00
#
_symmetry.space_group_name_H-M   'P 1'
#
loop_
_entity.id
_entity.type
_entity.pdbx_description
1 polymer ?
#
loop_
_entity_poly.entity_id
_entity_poly.type
_entity_poly.pdbx_seq_one_letter_code
_entity_poly.pdbx_strand_id
1 'polypeptide(L)'
;QVLNFLWSIPQLFKVVPCPKHRLPKFNPDTGLMQPSTFGCKSDQYRWLKLPGAKDATEIPNMTVINLCLQILGPMSERALCITLLGLQIVCCIFGLILRYHVAQFFFDD
;
A
#
# COMPACT_ATOMS: atom_id res chain seq x y z
N GLN A 1 7.94 6.74 -0.17
CA GLN A 1 6.97 7.61 -0.88
C GLN A 1 6.76 7.23 -2.35
N VAL A 2 7.82 7.05 -3.16
CA VAL A 2 7.70 6.66 -4.58
C VAL A 2 6.84 5.41 -4.77
N LEU A 3 7.02 4.38 -3.94
CA LEU A 3 6.20 3.16 -3.97
C LEU A 3 4.71 3.43 -3.77
N ASN A 4 4.35 4.34 -2.85
CA ASN A 4 2.95 4.72 -2.66
C ASN A 4 2.39 5.44 -3.88
N PHE A 5 3.20 6.28 -4.53
CA PHE A 5 2.81 6.96 -5.76
C PHE A 5 2.60 5.96 -6.90
N LEU A 6 3.58 5.10 -7.17
CA LEU A 6 3.50 4.06 -8.22
C LEU A 6 2.31 3.13 -8.00
N TRP A 7 2.04 2.74 -6.75
CA TRP A 7 0.88 1.92 -6.42
C TRP A 7 -0.44 2.69 -6.60
N SER A 8 -0.45 3.99 -6.34
CA SER A 8 -1.64 4.85 -6.52
C SER A 8 -1.88 5.28 -7.96
N ILE A 9 -0.96 5.02 -8.92
CA ILE A 9 -1.06 5.47 -10.32
C ILE A 9 -2.39 5.07 -10.97
N PRO A 10 -2.84 3.80 -10.92
CA PRO A 10 -4.09 3.41 -11.58
C PRO A 10 -5.32 4.15 -11.03
N GLN A 11 -5.33 4.48 -9.74
CA GLN A 11 -6.38 5.32 -9.14
C GLN A 11 -6.24 6.79 -9.53
N LEU A 12 -5.01 7.32 -9.61
CA LEU A 12 -4.76 8.72 -9.93
C LEU A 12 -5.14 9.08 -11.38
N PHE A 13 -4.84 8.19 -12.33
CA PHE A 13 -5.22 8.34 -13.74
C PHE A 13 -6.67 7.94 -14.03
N LYS A 14 -7.48 7.67 -12.98
CA LYS A 14 -8.89 7.26 -13.07
C LYS A 14 -9.13 5.99 -13.91
N VAL A 15 -8.09 5.18 -14.11
CA VAL A 15 -8.22 3.82 -14.66
C VAL A 15 -9.03 2.96 -13.70
N VAL A 16 -8.96 3.24 -12.39
CA VAL A 16 -9.76 2.66 -11.31
C VAL A 16 -10.56 3.78 -10.61
N PRO A 17 -11.80 3.55 -10.14
CA PRO A 17 -12.54 4.56 -9.39
C PRO A 17 -11.75 5.04 -8.17
N CYS A 18 -11.57 6.36 -8.06
CA CYS A 18 -10.80 6.98 -6.99
C CYS A 18 -11.74 7.65 -5.98
N PRO A 19 -11.96 7.05 -4.79
CA PRO A 19 -12.78 7.68 -3.76
C PRO A 19 -12.09 8.93 -3.21
N LYS A 20 -12.92 9.88 -2.76
CA LYS A 20 -12.48 11.19 -2.23
C LYS A 20 -11.58 11.06 -0.99
N HIS A 21 -11.81 10.04 -0.16
CA HIS A 21 -11.03 9.73 1.03
C HIS A 21 -10.38 8.35 0.89
N ARG A 22 -9.04 8.27 1.04
CA ARG A 22 -8.24 7.04 0.85
C ARG A 22 -7.56 6.55 2.14
N LEU A 23 -7.87 7.18 3.27
CA LEU A 23 -7.37 6.80 4.59
C LEU A 23 -8.06 5.50 5.06
N PRO A 24 -7.39 4.67 5.86
CA PRO A 24 -8.01 3.50 6.51
C PRO A 24 -9.15 3.93 7.44
N LYS A 25 -10.12 3.05 7.63
CA LYS A 25 -11.28 3.29 8.51
C LYS A 25 -10.93 2.88 9.94
N PHE A 26 -11.22 3.74 10.90
CA PHE A 26 -11.09 3.39 12.31
C PHE A 26 -12.34 2.65 12.78
N ASN A 27 -12.15 1.48 13.40
CA ASN A 27 -13.24 0.73 14.02
C ASN A 27 -13.20 0.97 15.55
N PRO A 28 -14.20 1.65 16.14
CA PRO A 28 -14.20 2.00 17.57
C PRO A 28 -14.36 0.79 18.50
N ASP A 29 -14.99 -0.29 18.04
CA ASP A 29 -15.25 -1.48 18.85
C ASP A 29 -13.98 -2.31 19.06
N THR A 30 -13.12 -2.37 18.04
CA THR A 30 -11.86 -3.12 18.08
C THR A 30 -10.65 -2.24 18.41
N GLY A 31 -10.77 -0.92 18.23
CA GLY A 31 -9.64 0.02 18.36
C GLY A 31 -8.59 -0.15 17.25
N LEU A 32 -8.93 -0.84 16.16
CA LEU A 32 -8.02 -1.17 15.06
C LEU A 32 -8.33 -0.35 13.80
N MET A 33 -7.30 -0.13 13.00
CA MET A 33 -7.40 0.41 11.65
C MET A 33 -7.77 -0.72 10.69
N GLN A 34 -8.88 -0.57 9.98
CA GLN A 34 -9.30 -1.47 8.91
C GLN A 34 -8.96 -0.86 7.54
N PRO A 35 -8.59 -1.70 6.55
CA PRO A 35 -8.32 -1.22 5.21
C PRO A 35 -9.59 -0.58 4.62
N SER A 36 -9.46 0.61 4.04
CA SER A 36 -10.61 1.24 3.39
C SER A 36 -10.86 0.62 2.02
N THR A 37 -12.10 0.24 1.76
CA THR A 37 -12.55 -0.37 0.50
C THR A 37 -13.40 0.59 -0.34
N PHE A 38 -13.46 0.35 -1.65
CA PHE A 38 -14.39 1.00 -2.58
C PHE A 38 -15.17 -0.05 -3.37
N GLY A 39 -16.41 0.29 -3.71
CA GLY A 39 -17.30 -0.59 -4.46
C GLY A 39 -16.88 -0.71 -5.92
N CYS A 40 -16.72 -1.93 -6.41
CA CYS A 40 -16.41 -2.23 -7.81
C CYS A 40 -17.27 -3.40 -8.31
N LYS A 41 -17.67 -3.36 -9.59
CA LYS A 41 -18.42 -4.46 -10.23
C LYS A 41 -17.61 -5.76 -10.21
N SER A 42 -18.29 -6.91 -10.16
CA SER A 42 -17.66 -8.23 -10.07
C SER A 42 -16.65 -8.51 -11.19
N ASP A 43 -16.92 -7.99 -12.38
CA ASP A 43 -16.12 -8.22 -13.60
C ASP A 43 -14.88 -7.31 -13.74
N GLN A 44 -14.79 -6.21 -12.96
CA GLN A 44 -13.70 -5.24 -13.09
C GLN A 44 -12.54 -5.51 -12.11
N TYR A 45 -11.31 -5.21 -12.54
CA TYR A 45 -10.05 -5.26 -11.76
C TYR A 45 -9.81 -6.57 -11.00
N ARG A 46 -10.05 -7.71 -11.66
CA ARG A 46 -9.91 -9.06 -11.07
C ARG A 46 -8.49 -9.36 -10.55
N TRP A 47 -7.48 -8.71 -11.12
CA TRP A 47 -6.08 -8.77 -10.67
C TRP A 47 -5.83 -8.07 -9.33
N LEU A 48 -6.71 -7.13 -8.93
CA LEU A 48 -6.62 -6.39 -7.67
C LEU A 48 -7.43 -7.07 -6.54
N LYS A 49 -8.26 -8.07 -6.87
CA LYS A 49 -9.04 -8.84 -5.90
C LYS A 49 -8.18 -9.91 -5.25
N LEU A 50 -8.37 -10.10 -3.94
CA LEU A 50 -7.66 -11.13 -3.17
C LEU A 50 -7.95 -12.54 -3.71
N PRO A 51 -6.96 -13.45 -3.71
CA PRO A 51 -7.16 -14.85 -4.03
C PRO A 51 -8.05 -15.49 -2.95
N GLY A 52 -9.34 -15.62 -3.24
CA GLY A 52 -10.37 -16.10 -2.29
C GLY A 52 -11.62 -15.22 -2.24
N ALA A 53 -11.53 -13.97 -2.71
CA ALA A 53 -12.63 -13.01 -2.76
C ALA A 53 -12.88 -12.50 -4.19
N LYS A 54 -12.90 -13.42 -5.17
CA LYS A 54 -13.02 -13.09 -6.61
C LYS A 54 -14.37 -12.42 -6.93
N ASP A 55 -15.41 -12.73 -6.16
CA ASP A 55 -16.75 -12.15 -6.31
C ASP A 55 -17.01 -10.99 -5.33
N ALA A 56 -16.01 -10.57 -4.56
CA ALA A 56 -16.18 -9.42 -3.69
C ALA A 56 -16.47 -8.16 -4.53
N THR A 57 -17.55 -7.48 -4.16
CA THR A 57 -17.99 -6.19 -4.70
C THR A 57 -17.16 -5.03 -4.13
N GLU A 58 -16.22 -5.31 -3.23
CA GLU A 58 -15.39 -4.32 -2.56
C GLU A 58 -13.90 -4.62 -2.75
N ILE A 59 -13.14 -3.61 -3.16
CA ILE A 59 -11.69 -3.69 -3.38
C ILE A 59 -11.00 -2.70 -2.44
N PRO A 60 -9.89 -3.04 -1.79
CA PRO A 60 -9.15 -2.11 -0.95
C PRO A 60 -8.55 -0.97 -1.78
N ASN A 61 -8.51 0.22 -1.18
CA ASN A 61 -7.87 1.40 -1.76
C ASN A 61 -6.39 1.15 -2.02
N MET A 62 -5.89 1.62 -3.17
CA MET A 62 -4.52 1.42 -3.60
C MET A 62 -3.56 2.40 -2.93
N THR A 63 -3.35 2.22 -1.62
CA THR A 63 -2.31 2.93 -0.87
C THR A 63 -1.39 1.92 -0.20
N VAL A 64 -0.13 2.29 0.02
CA VAL A 64 0.81 1.44 0.76
C VAL A 64 0.30 1.17 2.18
N ILE A 65 -0.46 2.10 2.76
CA ILE A 65 -1.06 1.95 4.08
C ILE A 65 -2.07 0.79 4.10
N ASN A 66 -3.01 0.78 3.15
CA ASN A 66 -3.98 -0.31 3.03
C ASN A 66 -3.32 -1.63 2.61
N LEU A 67 -2.27 -1.58 1.79
CA LEU A 67 -1.47 -2.75 1.44
C LEU A 67 -0.77 -3.35 2.67
N CYS A 68 -0.16 -2.51 3.52
CA CYS A 68 0.44 -2.95 4.78
C CYS A 68 -0.61 -3.57 5.70
N LEU A 69 -1.80 -2.97 5.83
CA LEU A 69 -2.91 -3.53 6.60
C LEU A 69 -3.43 -4.86 6.01
N GLN A 70 -3.35 -5.03 4.69
CA GLN A 70 -3.79 -6.25 4.04
C GLN A 70 -2.79 -7.40 4.19
N ILE A 71 -1.49 -7.09 4.21
CA ILE A 71 -0.42 -8.08 4.38
C ILE A 71 -0.23 -8.46 5.86
N LEU A 72 -0.27 -7.47 6.76
CA LEU A 72 0.03 -7.64 8.18
C LEU A 72 -1.22 -7.78 9.05
N GLY A 73 -2.41 -7.61 8.47
CA GLY A 73 -3.69 -7.64 9.17
C GLY A 73 -4.10 -6.30 9.81
N PRO A 74 -5.31 -6.25 10.40
CA PRO A 74 -5.81 -5.07 11.08
C PRO A 74 -4.97 -4.79 12.33
N MET A 75 -4.41 -3.59 12.41
CA MET A 75 -3.51 -3.18 13.51
C MET A 75 -3.90 -1.81 14.05
N SER A 76 -3.37 -1.46 15.22
CA SER A 76 -3.58 -0.12 15.77
C SER A 76 -2.85 0.95 14.94
N GLU A 77 -3.33 2.19 15.01
CA GLU A 77 -2.71 3.34 14.34
C GLU A 77 -1.21 3.48 14.67
N ARG A 78 -0.86 3.28 15.94
CA ARG A 78 0.54 3.37 16.39
C ARG A 78 1.40 2.29 15.77
N ALA A 79 0.92 1.04 15.72
CA ALA A 79 1.64 -0.07 15.11
C ALA A 79 1.81 0.14 13.59
N LEU A 80 0.78 0.67 12.92
CA LEU A 80 0.82 1.01 11.51
C LEU A 80 1.87 2.09 11.23
N CYS A 81 1.91 3.14 12.05
CA CYS A 81 2.89 4.21 11.94
C CYS A 81 4.33 3.69 12.11
N ILE A 82 4.57 2.87 13.14
CA ILE A 82 5.89 2.25 13.38
C ILE A 82 6.30 1.36 12.21
N THR A 83 5.38 0.55 11.68
CA THR A 83 5.62 -0.31 10.52
C THR A 83 6.02 0.51 9.29
N LEU A 84 5.29 1.59 9.00
CA LEU A 84 5.59 2.47 7.87
C LEU A 84 6.94 3.20 8.03
N LEU A 85 7.26 3.61 9.26
CA LEU A 85 8.56 4.22 9.57
C LEU A 85 9.71 3.21 9.42
N GLY A 86 9.49 1.96 9.85
CA GLY A 86 10.43 0.87 9.65
C GLY A 86 10.70 0.61 8.16
N LEU A 87 9.64 0.53 7.34
CA LEU A 87 9.77 0.41 5.88
C LEU A 87 10.57 1.58 5.29
N GLN A 88 10.33 2.81 5.77
CA GLN A 88 11.06 3.99 5.31
C GLN A 88 12.56 3.90 5.64
N ILE A 89 12.92 3.44 6.85
CA ILE A 89 14.32 3.23 7.23
C ILE A 89 14.98 2.17 6.34
N VAL A 90 14.29 1.06 6.08
CA VAL A 90 14.79 0.00 5.18
C VAL A 90 15.01 0.54 3.77
N CYS A 91 14.09 1.33 3.23
CA CYS A 91 14.27 1.98 1.93
C CYS A 91 15.47 2.94 1.92
N CYS A 92 15.70 3.69 3.01
CA CYS A 92 16.86 4.58 3.13
C CYS A 92 18.17 3.79 3.16
N ILE A 93 18.25 2.72 3.95
CA ILE A 93 19.42 1.83 4.01
C ILE A 93 19.69 1.21 2.63
N PHE A 94 18.66 0.71 1.96
CA PHE A 94 18.78 0.17 0.61
C PHE A 94 19.30 1.23 -0.39
N GLY A 95 18.81 2.46 -0.31
CA GLY A 95 19.31 3.58 -1.12
C GLY A 95 20.78 3.91 -0.86
N LEU A 96 21.22 3.84 0.41
CA LEU A 96 22.63 4.00 0.76
C LEU A 96 23.49 2.86 0.22
N ILE A 97 23.05 1.60 0.36
CA ILE A 97 23.73 0.43 -0.20
C ILE A 97 23.89 0.59 -1.71
N LEU A 98 22.82 0.92 -2.43
CA LEU A 98 22.90 1.18 -3.87
C LEU A 98 23.89 2.29 -4.17
N ARG A 99 23.84 3.41 -3.45
CA ARG A 99 24.79 4.52 -3.66
C ARG A 99 26.25 4.08 -3.47
N TYR A 100 26.57 3.32 -2.43
CA TYR A 100 27.96 2.95 -2.14
C TYR A 100 28.43 1.75 -2.98
N HIS A 101 27.61 0.71 -3.14
CA HIS A 101 28.00 -0.47 -3.93
C HIS A 101 27.89 -0.26 -5.44
N VAL A 102 26.83 0.39 -5.94
CA VAL A 102 26.65 0.58 -7.39
C VAL A 102 27.58 1.67 -7.91
N ALA A 103 27.87 2.72 -7.12
CA ALA A 103 28.87 3.70 -7.55
C ALA A 103 30.26 3.06 -7.66
N GLN A 104 30.69 2.25 -6.68
CA GLN A 104 31.99 1.59 -6.80
C GLN A 104 32.05 0.63 -7.98
N PHE A 105 30.98 -0.12 -8.26
CA PHE A 105 30.95 -0.99 -9.44
C PHE A 105 31.04 -0.23 -10.78
N PHE A 106 30.50 1.00 -10.86
CA PHE A 106 30.45 1.77 -12.12
C PHE A 106 31.64 2.71 -12.33
N PHE A 107 32.38 3.05 -11.28
CA PHE A 107 33.54 3.95 -11.34
C PHE A 107 34.89 3.22 -11.27
N ASP A 108 34.90 1.89 -11.12
CA ASP A 108 36.11 1.03 -11.21
C ASP A 108 36.34 0.42 -12.62
N ASP A 109 35.59 0.85 -13.64
CA ASP A 109 35.91 0.67 -15.08
C ASP A 109 36.62 1.91 -15.65
#